data_AF-A0A379G9F1-F1
#
_entry.id   AF-A0A379G9F1-F1
#
_cell.length_a   1.000
_cell.length_b   1.000
_cell.length_c   1.000
_cell.angle_alpha   90.00
_cell.angle_beta   90.00
_cell.angle_gamma   90.00
#
_symmetry.space_group_name_H-M   'P 1'
#
loop_
_entity.id
_entity.type
_entity.pdbx_description
1 polymer ?
#
loop_
_entity_poly.entity_id
_entity_poly.type
_entity_poly.pdbx_seq_one_letter_code
_entity_poly.pdbx_strand_id
1 'polypeptide(L)' 'MRYIKESNAKLIEEVLEARISQLKEQPAPSLRLQNKIRLLKIALKELQTKKIVKNGRVKN' A
#
# COMPACT_ATOMS: atom_id res chain seq x y z
N MET A 1 16.64 -3.39 9.57
CA MET A 1 15.43 -3.37 8.72
C MET A 1 14.22 -3.50 9.64
N ARG A 2 13.29 -2.54 9.67
CA ARG A 2 12.10 -2.63 10.55
C ARG A 2 11.09 -3.59 9.91
N TYR A 3 10.65 -4.59 10.66
CA TYR A 3 9.68 -5.56 10.18
C TYR A 3 8.26 -5.15 10.59
N ILE A 4 7.30 -5.38 9.70
CA ILE A 4 5.88 -5.10 9.92
C ILE A 4 5.18 -6.43 10.22
N LYS A 5 4.30 -6.47 11.22
CA LYS A 5 3.46 -7.64 11.50
C LYS A 5 2.47 -7.84 10.34
N GLU A 6 2.14 -9.09 10.02
CA GLU A 6 1.16 -9.42 8.97
C GLU A 6 -0.19 -8.73 9.16
N SER A 7 -0.70 -8.66 10.40
CA SER A 7 -1.95 -7.94 10.71
C SER A 7 -1.89 -6.47 10.32
N ASN A 8 -0.76 -5.82 10.60
CA ASN A 8 -0.56 -4.41 10.30
C ASN A 8 -0.33 -4.21 8.79
N ALA A 9 0.36 -5.14 8.13
CA ALA A 9 0.54 -5.10 6.68
C ALA A 9 -0.82 -5.17 5.97
N LYS A 10 -1.70 -6.11 6.34
CA LYS A 10 -3.06 -6.21 5.78
C LYS A 10 -3.88 -4.95 6.00
N LEU A 11 -3.84 -4.38 7.22
CA LEU A 11 -4.54 -3.12 7.50
C LEU A 11 -4.01 -1.97 6.63
N ILE A 12 -2.70 -1.89 6.42
CA ILE A 12 -2.10 -0.86 5.57
C ILE A 12 -2.48 -1.10 4.09
N GLU A 13 -2.51 -2.35 3.62
CA GLU A 13 -2.97 -2.71 2.27
C GLU A 13 -4.41 -2.23 2.04
N GLU A 14 -5.35 -2.58 2.93
CA GLU A 14 -6.75 -2.17 2.85
C GLU A 14 -6.91 -0.64 2.79
N VAL A 15 -6.17 0.09 3.64
CA VAL A 15 -6.19 1.56 3.66
C VAL A 15 -5.65 2.15 2.36
N LEU A 16 -4.56 1.58 1.81
CA LEU A 16 -3.98 2.03 0.55
C LEU A 16 -4.92 1.78 -0.64
N GLU A 17 -5.55 0.61 -0.69
CA GLU A 17 -6.52 0.24 -1.73
C GLU A 17 -7.75 1.14 -1.71
N ALA A 18 -8.36 1.31 -0.53
CA ALA A 18 -9.50 2.21 -0.34
C ALA A 18 -9.14 3.64 -0.78
N ARG A 19 -7.95 4.12 -0.42
CA ARG A 19 -7.52 5.46 -0.80
C ARG A 19 -7.31 5.59 -2.31
N ILE A 20 -6.74 4.59 -2.97
CA ILE A 20 -6.57 4.60 -4.43
C ILE A 20 -7.94 4.64 -5.13
N SER A 21 -8.93 3.86 -4.65
CA SER A 21 -10.28 3.84 -5.22
C SER A 21 -10.97 5.19 -5.10
N GLN A 22 -10.98 5.80 -3.90
CA GLN A 22 -11.53 7.14 -3.70
C GLN A 22 -10.90 8.21 -4.61
N LEU A 23 -9.59 8.12 -4.85
CA LEU A 23 -8.89 9.08 -5.70
C LEU A 23 -9.16 8.86 -7.20
N LYS A 24 -9.56 7.65 -7.60
CA LYS A 24 -9.92 7.30 -8.98
C LYS A 24 -11.35 7.68 -9.35
N GLU A 25 -12.24 7.85 -8.37
CA GLU A 25 -13.63 8.29 -8.61
C GLU A 25 -13.72 9.71 -9.17
N GLN A 26 -12.61 10.48 -9.16
CA GLN A 26 -12.57 11.79 -9.79
C GLN A 26 -12.50 11.67 -11.33
N PRO A 27 -13.45 12.27 -12.07
CA PRO A 27 -13.58 12.10 -13.52
C PRO A 27 -12.42 12.70 -14.33
N ALA A 28 -11.73 13.71 -13.80
CA ALA A 28 -10.58 14.34 -14.43
C ALA A 28 -9.48 14.62 -13.38
N PRO A 29 -8.67 13.60 -13.01
CA PRO A 29 -7.66 13.77 -11.99
C PRO A 29 -6.54 14.67 -12.49
N SER A 30 -6.22 15.74 -11.74
CA SER A 30 -5.04 16.58 -12.02
C SER A 30 -3.75 15.76 -12.07
N LEU A 31 -2.71 16.26 -12.76
CA LEU A 31 -1.39 15.61 -12.80
C LEU A 31 -0.83 15.30 -11.39
N ARG A 32 -1.08 16.19 -10.42
CA ARG A 32 -0.72 15.99 -9.02
C ARG A 32 -1.44 14.78 -8.42
N LEU A 33 -2.72 14.61 -8.72
CA LEU A 33 -3.52 13.49 -8.23
C LEU A 33 -3.12 12.17 -8.89
N GLN A 34 -2.86 12.18 -10.19
CA GLN A 34 -2.35 11.02 -10.92
C GLN A 34 -1.01 10.56 -10.33
N ASN A 35 -0.09 11.50 -10.06
CA ASN A 35 1.18 11.19 -9.40
C ASN A 35 0.98 10.63 -7.99
N LYS A 36 0.03 11.17 -7.22
CA LYS A 36 -0.31 10.63 -5.90
C LYS A 36 -0.80 9.18 -5.99
N ILE A 37 -1.73 8.88 -6.91
CA ILE A 37 -2.22 7.52 -7.15
C ILE A 37 -1.06 6.58 -7.55
N ARG A 38 -0.16 7.04 -8.43
CA ARG A 38 1.01 6.26 -8.86
C ARG A 38 1.92 5.90 -7.68
N LEU A 39 2.21 6.87 -6.81
CA LEU A 39 3.04 6.64 -5.62
C LEU A 39 2.37 5.67 -4.63
N LEU A 40 1.05 5.80 -4.42
CA LEU A 40 0.31 4.87 -3.56
C LEU A 40 0.34 3.43 -4.10
N LYS A 41 0.23 3.25 -5.42
CA LYS A 41 0.37 1.92 -6.06
C LYS A 41 1.78 1.33 -5.87
N ILE A 42 2.82 2.16 -5.95
CA ILE A 42 4.20 1.72 -5.70
C ILE A 42 4.35 1.28 -4.25
N ALA A 43 3.85 2.08 -3.29
CA ALA A 43 3.89 1.74 -1.88
C ALA A 43 3.15 0.42 -1.57
N LEU A 44 1.99 0.19 -2.18
CA LEU A 44 1.24 -1.06 -2.04
C LEU A 44 2.04 -2.27 -2.57
N LYS A 45 2.65 -2.12 -3.76
CA LYS A 45 3.51 -3.17 -4.34
C LYS A 45 4.72 -3.44 -3.46
N GLU A 46 5.36 -2.40 -2.91
CA GLU A 46 6.46 -2.55 -1.97
C GLU A 46 6.04 -3.27 -0.69
N LEU A 47 4.86 -2.99 -0.15
CA LEU A 47 4.35 -3.64 1.04
C LEU A 47 4.12 -5.15 0.81
N GLN A 48 3.55 -5.51 -0.34
CA GLN A 48 3.30 -6.89 -0.74
C GLN A 48 4.60 -7.67 -1.03
N THR A 49 5.62 -7.00 -1.53
CA THR A 49 6.92 -7.62 -1.90
C THR A 49 7.93 -7.66 -0.77
N LYS A 50 7.81 -6.80 0.24
CA LYS A 50 8.75 -6.76 1.37
C LYS A 50 8.46 -7.86 2.40
N LYS A 51 9.49 -8.20 3.17
CA LYS A 51 9.46 -9.24 4.20
C LYS A 51 8.53 -8.85 5.35
N ILE A 52 7.33 -9.41 5.35
CA ILE A 52 6.35 -9.34 6.44
C ILE A 52 6.72 -10.40 7.48
N VAL A 53 6.62 -10.05 8.77
CA VAL A 53 6.77 -11.01 9.86
C VAL A 53 5.42 -11.65 10.16
N LYS A 54 5.31 -12.94 9.87
CA LYS A 54 4.15 -13.76 10.21
C LYS A 54 4.39 -14.41 11.56
N ASN A 55 3.63 -14.01 12.58
CA ASN A 55 3.67 -14.63 13.91
C ASN A 55 5.10 -14.82 14.47
N GLY A 56 5.97 -13.81 14.31
CA GLY A 56 7.36 -13.86 14.78
C GLY A 56 8.38 -14.54 13.85
N ARG A 57 7.95 -15.09 12.70
CA ARG A 57 8.85 -15.65 11.68
C ARG A 57 8.95 -14.73 10.47
N VAL A 58 10.17 -14.33 10.11
CA VAL A 58 10.46 -13.58 8.88
C VAL A 58 10.41 -14.58 7.73
N LYS A 59 9.52 -14.39 6.76
CA LYS A 59 9.58 -15.15 5.50
C LYS A 59 10.70 -14.51 4.67
N ASN A 60 11.83 -15.22 4.52
CA ASN A 60 12.97 -14.76 3.76
C ASN A 60 12.82 -15.03 2.26
#